data_AF-A0A7S4K5P0-F1
#
_entry.id   AF-A0A7S4K5P0-F1
#
_cell.length_a   1.000
_cell.length_b   1.000
_cell.length_c   1.000
_cell.angle_alpha   90.00
_cell.angle_beta   90.00
_cell.angle_gamma   90.00
#
_symmetry.space_group_name_H-M   'P 1'
#
loop_
_entity.id
_entity.type
_entity.pdbx_description
1 polymer ?
#
loop_
_entity_poly.entity_id
_entity_poly.type
_entity_poly.pdbx_seq_one_letter_code
_entity_poly.pdbx_strand_id
1 'polypeptide(L)'
;DEEGRTRLKEHFDKNIRPLLAVMSHSDVQYLEAKTQNALTPELERKLAVYTNLGTPEFLDMSKRLKYEINEDYKVRDELGPEMFALWTKAPERWPPERLAKMYSLDFTVVRKILIWHHFKTCYDNCVEPDWTLPKRLFALEWIRDVRARQSGRMYGRMRFAESKISFMNDKDLFKDYLRRREASYEHVWEMDDPYRFLQTDKDREDYFGDNYDMYRRLFPEMIGKVGEPVIKYSQLPFWTGEHQEPFRKSPYNWLFAEIGLNVGYDATKKLELDPSNEKRRRFIIQQPDGTLRSAKMSEMRAFYWKENWADFRFWVPHMEWGQDAPSHESYQDLHRETSDDDYRKGKRLSSLPTKWFYESHYTKTGQMNFDSARLKDTDRRPPVLFPKCTGPAQRQLRNKTKLRVFQMIPDA
;
A
#
# COMPACT_ATOMS: atom_id res chain seq x y z
N ASP A 1 2.31 25.46 -17.85
CA ASP A 1 3.29 24.90 -16.89
C ASP A 1 2.60 23.93 -15.95
N GLU A 2 3.34 23.27 -15.07
CA GLU A 2 2.78 22.33 -14.08
C GLU A 2 1.93 23.08 -13.04
N GLU A 3 2.36 24.27 -12.62
CA GLU A 3 1.60 25.10 -11.69
C GLU A 3 0.23 25.53 -12.26
N GLY A 4 0.17 25.91 -13.54
CA GLY A 4 -1.09 26.21 -14.22
C GLY A 4 -2.03 25.02 -14.29
N ARG A 5 -1.51 23.79 -14.45
CA ARG A 5 -2.33 22.55 -14.37
C ARG A 5 -2.83 22.31 -12.95
N THR A 6 -2.01 22.57 -11.93
CA THR A 6 -2.41 22.48 -10.53
C THR A 6 -3.51 23.48 -10.20
N ARG A 7 -3.38 24.75 -10.61
CA ARG A 7 -4.41 25.78 -10.44
C ARG A 7 -5.72 25.42 -11.17
N LEU A 8 -5.63 24.86 -12.37
CA LEU A 8 -6.81 24.37 -13.11
C LEU A 8 -7.50 23.23 -12.36
N LYS A 9 -6.73 22.29 -11.81
CA LYS A 9 -7.25 21.17 -11.01
C LYS A 9 -7.89 21.66 -9.71
N GLU A 10 -7.28 22.61 -9.02
CA GLU A 10 -7.87 23.24 -7.82
C GLU A 10 -9.19 23.95 -8.14
N HIS A 11 -9.25 24.68 -9.25
CA HIS A 11 -10.49 25.31 -9.72
C HIS A 11 -11.57 24.25 -9.99
N PHE A 12 -11.20 23.15 -10.65
CA PHE A 12 -12.11 22.03 -10.90
C PHE A 12 -12.60 21.39 -9.60
N ASP A 13 -11.69 21.07 -8.68
CA ASP A 13 -11.99 20.45 -7.39
C ASP A 13 -12.87 21.35 -6.51
N LYS A 14 -12.70 22.68 -6.58
CA LYS A 14 -13.49 23.65 -5.81
C LYS A 14 -14.88 23.89 -6.40
N ASN A 15 -14.97 24.05 -7.73
CA ASN A 15 -16.19 24.58 -8.36
C ASN A 15 -17.00 23.51 -9.09
N ILE A 16 -16.34 22.52 -9.71
CA ILE A 16 -16.99 21.54 -10.57
C ILE A 16 -17.23 20.21 -9.84
N ARG A 17 -16.25 19.73 -9.09
CA ARG A 17 -16.33 18.43 -8.41
C ARG A 17 -17.49 18.30 -7.42
N PRO A 18 -17.84 19.33 -6.61
CA PRO A 18 -19.02 19.24 -5.75
C PRO A 18 -20.32 19.21 -6.57
N LEU A 19 -20.38 19.94 -7.69
CA LEU A 19 -21.54 19.88 -8.59
C LEU A 19 -21.68 18.49 -9.21
N LEU A 20 -20.58 17.85 -9.64
CA LEU A 20 -20.58 16.47 -10.13
C LEU A 20 -21.13 15.47 -9.10
N ALA A 21 -20.95 15.73 -7.81
CA ALA A 21 -21.47 14.87 -6.74
C ALA A 21 -22.98 15.07 -6.48
N VAL A 22 -23.52 16.25 -6.78
CA VAL A 22 -24.91 16.65 -6.48
C VAL A 22 -25.81 16.63 -7.73
N MET A 23 -25.21 16.50 -8.92
CA MET A 23 -25.92 16.43 -10.19
C MET A 23 -26.96 15.30 -10.20
N SER A 24 -28.15 15.64 -10.68
CA SER A 24 -29.28 14.74 -10.85
C SER A 24 -29.77 14.74 -12.31
N HIS A 25 -30.65 13.79 -12.63
CA HIS A 25 -31.23 13.67 -13.96
C HIS A 25 -32.06 14.91 -14.34
N SER A 26 -32.65 15.60 -13.35
CA SER A 26 -33.37 16.88 -13.53
C SER A 26 -32.50 18.00 -14.10
N ASP A 27 -31.17 17.90 -13.94
CA ASP A 27 -30.24 19.00 -14.20
C ASP A 27 -29.68 18.93 -15.64
N VAL A 28 -29.97 17.86 -16.39
CA VAL A 28 -29.44 17.64 -17.74
C VAL A 28 -29.78 18.79 -18.69
N GLN A 29 -31.00 19.32 -18.62
CA GLN A 29 -31.38 20.47 -19.46
C GLN A 29 -30.64 21.75 -19.08
N TYR A 30 -30.42 21.98 -17.79
CA TYR A 30 -29.60 23.10 -17.33
C TYR A 30 -28.14 22.96 -17.79
N LEU A 31 -27.59 21.75 -17.78
CA LEU A 31 -26.21 21.47 -18.19
C LEU A 31 -26.00 21.64 -19.70
N GLU A 32 -26.88 21.09 -20.53
CA GLU A 32 -26.80 21.26 -21.98
C GLU A 32 -27.12 22.69 -22.41
N ALA A 33 -27.91 23.44 -21.62
CA ALA A 33 -28.09 24.87 -21.84
C ALA A 33 -26.80 25.68 -21.63
N LYS A 34 -25.82 25.21 -20.83
CA LYS A 34 -24.52 25.89 -20.67
C LYS A 34 -23.65 25.79 -21.91
N THR A 35 -23.78 24.70 -22.68
CA THR A 35 -23.09 24.49 -23.96
C THR A 35 -23.93 24.92 -25.15
N GLN A 36 -25.22 25.26 -24.92
CA GLN A 36 -26.21 25.57 -25.95
C GLN A 36 -26.48 24.40 -26.91
N ASN A 37 -26.30 23.17 -26.42
CA ASN A 37 -26.60 21.96 -27.18
C ASN A 37 -28.10 21.64 -27.13
N ALA A 38 -28.62 21.15 -28.26
CA ALA A 38 -30.02 20.76 -28.36
C ALA A 38 -30.27 19.39 -27.70
N LEU A 39 -31.33 19.32 -26.91
CA LEU A 39 -31.84 18.07 -26.36
C LEU A 39 -32.77 17.37 -27.35
N THR A 40 -32.97 16.07 -27.16
CA THR A 40 -34.04 15.38 -27.86
C THR A 40 -35.41 15.78 -27.27
N PRO A 41 -36.47 15.96 -28.09
CA PRO A 41 -37.80 16.37 -27.60
C PRO A 41 -38.42 15.42 -26.56
N GLU A 42 -38.06 14.14 -26.61
CA GLU A 42 -38.48 13.14 -25.62
C GLU A 42 -37.90 13.41 -24.22
N LEU A 43 -36.66 13.87 -24.17
CA LEU A 43 -35.98 14.17 -22.92
C LEU A 43 -36.53 15.45 -22.30
N GLU A 44 -36.82 16.48 -23.09
CA GLU A 44 -37.44 17.73 -22.63
C GLU A 44 -38.78 17.49 -21.93
N ARG A 45 -39.63 16.65 -22.52
CA ARG A 45 -40.94 16.29 -21.92
C ARG A 45 -40.77 15.54 -20.60
N LYS A 46 -39.81 14.62 -20.51
CA LYS A 46 -39.51 13.89 -19.27
C LYS A 46 -39.00 14.82 -18.19
N LEU A 47 -38.10 15.75 -18.53
CA LEU A 47 -37.52 16.70 -17.59
C LEU A 47 -38.56 17.67 -17.03
N ALA A 48 -39.49 18.15 -17.85
CA ALA A 48 -40.60 19.01 -17.41
C ALA A 48 -41.46 18.36 -16.31
N VAL A 49 -41.65 17.04 -16.37
CA VAL A 49 -42.38 16.29 -15.33
C VAL A 49 -41.59 16.27 -14.02
N TYR A 50 -40.26 16.04 -14.08
CA TYR A 50 -39.41 16.03 -12.89
C TYR A 50 -39.27 17.41 -12.24
N THR A 51 -39.22 18.48 -13.05
CA THR A 51 -39.07 19.84 -12.52
C THR A 51 -40.35 20.37 -11.86
N ASN A 52 -41.52 19.86 -12.24
CA ASN A 52 -42.80 20.26 -11.65
C ASN A 52 -43.07 19.65 -10.26
N LEU A 53 -42.23 18.71 -9.80
CA LEU A 53 -42.36 18.06 -8.49
C LEU A 53 -41.67 18.81 -7.35
N GLY A 54 -40.78 19.75 -7.65
CA GLY A 54 -40.00 20.51 -6.66
C GLY A 54 -40.11 22.01 -6.85
N THR A 55 -39.70 22.79 -5.84
CA THR A 55 -39.59 24.23 -5.99
C THR A 55 -38.41 24.59 -6.90
N PRO A 56 -38.50 25.68 -7.68
CA PRO A 56 -37.41 26.12 -8.55
C PRO A 56 -36.10 26.35 -7.78
N GLU A 57 -36.14 26.88 -6.54
CA GLU A 57 -34.93 27.05 -5.74
C GLU A 57 -34.31 25.74 -5.27
N PHE A 58 -35.10 24.69 -5.07
CA PHE A 58 -34.60 23.37 -4.68
C PHE A 58 -33.88 22.68 -5.85
N LEU A 59 -34.38 22.88 -7.06
CA LEU A 59 -33.82 22.30 -8.27
C LEU A 59 -32.62 23.10 -8.81
N ASP A 60 -32.46 24.37 -8.42
CA ASP A 60 -31.35 25.21 -8.85
C ASP A 60 -29.99 24.74 -8.26
N MET A 61 -29.14 24.21 -9.14
CA MET A 61 -27.78 23.76 -8.84
C MET A 61 -26.91 24.83 -8.16
N SER A 62 -27.16 26.12 -8.43
CA SER A 62 -26.34 27.22 -7.89
C SER A 62 -26.47 27.40 -6.38
N LYS A 63 -27.59 26.94 -5.79
CA LYS A 63 -27.89 27.13 -4.37
C LYS A 63 -27.68 25.85 -3.54
N ARG A 64 -27.46 24.70 -4.18
CA ARG A 64 -27.33 23.40 -3.49
C ARG A 64 -26.10 23.31 -2.57
N LEU A 65 -25.07 24.12 -2.79
CA LEU A 65 -23.83 24.11 -1.99
C LEU A 65 -23.75 25.22 -0.93
N LYS A 66 -24.83 25.97 -0.72
CA LYS A 66 -24.81 27.24 0.02
C LYS A 66 -24.56 27.12 1.53
N TYR A 67 -24.93 26.01 2.17
CA TYR A 67 -25.10 25.96 3.63
C TYR A 67 -23.97 25.31 4.43
N GLU A 68 -23.21 24.34 3.90
CA GLU A 68 -22.25 23.58 4.74
C GLU A 68 -20.78 23.85 4.40
N ILE A 69 -20.47 24.15 3.14
CA ILE A 69 -19.10 24.36 2.68
C ILE A 69 -18.49 25.62 3.34
N ASN A 70 -19.25 26.72 3.40
CA ASN A 70 -18.68 28.02 3.76
C ASN A 70 -18.25 28.19 5.22
N GLU A 71 -18.85 27.52 6.21
CA GLU A 71 -18.43 27.67 7.61
C GLU A 71 -17.09 26.96 7.89
N ASP A 72 -16.87 25.78 7.32
CA ASP A 72 -15.59 25.06 7.42
C ASP A 72 -14.46 25.83 6.71
N TYR A 73 -14.75 26.41 5.53
CA TYR A 73 -13.80 27.29 4.84
C TYR A 73 -13.55 28.58 5.61
N LYS A 74 -14.53 29.11 6.35
CA LYS A 74 -14.37 30.28 7.20
C LYS A 74 -13.43 30.00 8.38
N VAL A 75 -13.57 28.86 9.05
CA VAL A 75 -12.63 28.43 10.10
C VAL A 75 -11.21 28.31 9.54
N ARG A 76 -11.05 27.73 8.35
CA ARG A 76 -9.75 27.64 7.70
C ARG A 76 -9.17 29.00 7.33
N ASP A 77 -9.96 29.87 6.69
CA ASP A 77 -9.45 31.08 6.06
C ASP A 77 -9.35 32.26 7.05
N GLU A 78 -10.17 32.30 8.11
CA GLU A 78 -10.14 33.38 9.14
C GLU A 78 -9.28 33.03 10.36
N LEU A 79 -9.42 31.83 10.93
CA LEU A 79 -8.67 31.44 12.14
C LEU A 79 -7.34 30.77 11.82
N GLY A 80 -7.21 30.18 10.63
CA GLY A 80 -6.02 29.44 10.24
C GLY A 80 -4.73 30.27 10.17
N PRO A 81 -4.72 31.47 9.57
CA PRO A 81 -3.53 32.32 9.54
C PRO A 81 -3.08 32.76 10.94
N GLU A 82 -4.03 33.02 11.84
CA GLU A 82 -3.76 33.40 13.23
C GLU A 82 -3.11 32.24 13.99
N MET A 83 -3.72 31.05 13.95
CA MET A 83 -3.16 29.83 14.55
C MET A 83 -1.78 29.50 13.98
N PHE A 84 -1.59 29.65 12.66
CA PHE A 84 -0.32 29.39 12.00
C PHE A 84 0.76 30.38 12.41
N ALA A 85 0.44 31.67 12.52
CA ALA A 85 1.37 32.70 12.98
C ALA A 85 1.81 32.48 14.44
N LEU A 86 0.89 32.03 15.31
CA LEU A 86 1.22 31.67 16.69
C LEU A 86 2.14 30.45 16.76
N TRP A 87 1.81 29.40 16.02
CA TRP A 87 2.56 28.15 15.99
C TRP A 87 3.96 28.33 15.38
N THR A 88 4.09 29.06 14.28
CA THR A 88 5.39 29.28 13.62
C THR A 88 6.34 30.15 14.44
N LYS A 89 5.84 31.17 15.15
CA LYS A 89 6.68 32.07 15.97
C LYS A 89 7.23 31.40 17.22
N ALA A 90 6.46 30.52 17.86
CA ALA A 90 6.86 29.83 19.07
C ALA A 90 6.10 28.50 19.21
N PRO A 91 6.51 27.45 18.47
CA PRO A 91 5.75 26.19 18.40
C PRO A 91 5.61 25.49 19.74
N GLU A 92 6.57 25.69 20.64
CA GLU A 92 6.53 25.11 22.00
C GLU A 92 5.63 25.85 22.96
N ARG A 93 5.43 27.15 22.73
CA ARG A 93 4.50 27.95 23.53
C ARG A 93 3.07 27.72 23.05
N TRP A 94 2.91 27.40 21.78
CA TRP A 94 1.64 27.19 21.09
C TRP A 94 1.58 25.82 20.43
N PRO A 95 1.68 24.72 21.20
CA PRO A 95 1.51 23.39 20.64
C PRO A 95 0.06 23.23 20.12
N PRO A 96 -0.19 22.33 19.17
CA PRO A 96 -1.52 22.21 18.54
C PRO A 96 -2.64 21.90 19.56
N GLU A 97 -2.32 21.26 20.69
CA GLU A 97 -3.24 20.98 21.81
C GLU A 97 -3.77 22.27 22.44
N ARG A 98 -2.89 23.26 22.60
CA ARG A 98 -3.24 24.56 23.19
C ARG A 98 -4.12 25.36 22.24
N LEU A 99 -3.79 25.35 20.95
CA LEU A 99 -4.58 26.00 19.90
C LEU A 99 -5.97 25.36 19.80
N ALA A 100 -6.07 24.03 19.83
CA ALA A 100 -7.35 23.32 19.84
C ALA A 100 -8.25 23.75 21.01
N LYS A 101 -7.69 23.85 22.22
CA LYS A 101 -8.44 24.29 23.39
C LYS A 101 -8.84 25.78 23.33
N MET A 102 -7.96 26.64 22.82
CA MET A 102 -8.20 28.09 22.75
C MET A 102 -9.30 28.45 21.74
N TYR A 103 -9.31 27.79 20.58
CA TYR A 103 -10.28 28.06 19.52
C TYR A 103 -11.50 27.12 19.57
N SER A 104 -11.63 26.28 20.59
CA SER A 104 -12.69 25.27 20.72
C SER A 104 -12.84 24.37 19.49
N LEU A 105 -11.71 24.04 18.86
CA LEU A 105 -11.64 23.17 17.69
C LEU A 105 -11.13 21.79 18.08
N ASP A 106 -11.49 20.77 17.30
CA ASP A 106 -10.90 19.44 17.48
C ASP A 106 -9.39 19.46 17.18
N PHE A 107 -8.62 18.72 17.96
CA PHE A 107 -7.16 18.61 17.85
C PHE A 107 -6.73 18.14 16.46
N THR A 108 -7.48 17.23 15.85
CA THR A 108 -7.24 16.74 14.49
C THR A 108 -7.44 17.85 13.45
N VAL A 109 -8.47 18.68 13.64
CA VAL A 109 -8.81 19.77 12.72
C VAL A 109 -7.73 20.85 12.77
N VAL A 110 -7.29 21.27 13.97
CA VAL A 110 -6.20 22.24 14.12
C VAL A 110 -4.93 21.77 13.43
N ARG A 111 -4.49 20.53 13.66
CA ARG A 111 -3.29 19.98 12.99
C ARG A 111 -3.42 20.00 11.46
N LYS A 112 -4.59 19.67 10.92
CA LYS A 112 -4.86 19.76 9.47
C LYS A 112 -4.78 21.19 8.95
N ILE A 113 -5.33 22.16 9.70
CA ILE A 113 -5.29 23.58 9.34
C ILE A 113 -3.84 24.09 9.33
N LEU A 114 -3.04 23.75 10.35
CA LEU A 114 -1.63 24.14 10.43
C LEU A 114 -0.81 23.60 9.24
N ILE A 115 -1.02 22.34 8.86
CA ILE A 115 -0.37 21.74 7.68
C ILE A 115 -0.78 22.51 6.43
N TRP A 116 -2.08 22.76 6.23
CA TRP A 116 -2.55 23.46 5.04
C TRP A 116 -1.93 24.86 4.91
N HIS A 117 -1.85 25.60 6.02
CA HIS A 117 -1.24 26.93 6.04
C HIS A 117 0.28 26.90 5.79
N HIS A 118 0.99 25.89 6.31
CA HIS A 118 2.40 25.69 6.00
C HIS A 118 2.63 25.54 4.49
N PHE A 119 1.90 24.61 3.87
CA PHE A 119 2.01 24.37 2.43
C PHE A 119 1.62 25.59 1.61
N LYS A 120 0.51 26.25 1.96
CA LYS A 120 0.05 27.47 1.29
C LYS A 120 1.10 28.58 1.36
N THR A 121 1.66 28.82 2.53
CA THR A 121 2.69 29.85 2.75
C THR A 121 3.97 29.54 1.97
N CYS A 122 4.41 28.27 1.94
CA CYS A 122 5.56 27.85 1.14
C CYS A 122 5.33 28.09 -0.36
N TYR A 123 4.17 27.67 -0.89
CA TYR A 123 3.82 27.90 -2.29
C TYR A 123 3.71 29.39 -2.64
N ASP A 124 3.13 30.21 -1.76
CA ASP A 124 3.01 31.66 -1.97
C ASP A 124 4.37 32.37 -1.99
N ASN A 125 5.36 31.83 -1.28
CA ASN A 125 6.72 32.33 -1.28
C ASN A 125 7.64 31.64 -2.30
N CYS A 126 7.09 30.77 -3.17
CA CYS A 126 7.86 29.99 -4.15
C CYS A 126 8.97 29.13 -3.52
N VAL A 127 8.76 28.64 -2.29
CA VAL A 127 9.67 27.73 -1.58
C VAL A 127 9.03 26.36 -1.46
N GLU A 128 9.81 25.29 -1.59
CA GLU A 128 9.29 23.94 -1.41
C GLU A 128 8.87 23.71 0.06
N PRO A 129 7.64 23.22 0.32
CA PRO A 129 7.20 22.92 1.67
C PRO A 129 7.91 21.70 2.26
N ASP A 130 8.12 21.72 3.58
CA ASP A 130 8.54 20.52 4.31
C ASP A 130 7.46 19.42 4.27
N TRP A 131 7.69 18.40 3.45
CA TRP A 131 6.84 17.21 3.31
C TRP A 131 6.84 16.29 4.53
N THR A 132 7.76 16.47 5.48
CA THR A 132 7.78 15.70 6.73
C THR A 132 6.84 16.27 7.80
N LEU A 133 6.40 17.52 7.65
CA LEU A 133 5.54 18.19 8.63
C LEU A 133 4.24 17.43 8.94
N PRO A 134 3.47 16.92 7.96
CA PRO A 134 2.25 16.16 8.25
C PRO A 134 2.52 14.95 9.14
N LYS A 135 3.64 14.27 8.91
CA LYS A 135 4.07 13.12 9.69
C LYS A 135 4.56 13.49 11.09
N ARG A 136 5.15 14.67 11.28
CA ARG A 136 5.53 15.20 12.61
C ARG A 136 4.28 15.52 13.44
N LEU A 137 3.31 16.23 12.86
CA LEU A 137 2.07 16.59 13.58
C LEU A 137 1.16 15.37 13.82
N PHE A 138 1.15 14.38 12.92
CA PHE A 138 0.37 13.15 13.04
C PHE A 138 1.24 11.93 13.37
N ALA A 139 2.28 12.10 14.20
CA ALA A 139 3.25 11.05 14.44
C ALA A 139 2.69 9.80 15.13
N LEU A 140 1.80 9.97 16.12
CA LEU A 140 1.13 8.86 16.80
C LEU A 140 0.21 8.11 15.82
N GLU A 141 -0.53 8.83 14.98
CA GLU A 141 -1.36 8.23 13.93
C GLU A 141 -0.53 7.52 12.87
N TRP A 142 0.64 8.08 12.51
CA TRP A 142 1.58 7.48 11.57
C TRP A 142 2.09 6.13 12.07
N ILE A 143 2.62 6.07 13.30
CA ILE A 143 3.11 4.82 13.90
C ILE A 143 1.97 3.81 14.07
N ARG A 144 0.79 4.27 14.52
CA ARG A 144 -0.39 3.42 14.63
C ARG A 144 -0.73 2.78 13.28
N ASP A 145 -0.77 3.56 12.21
CA ASP A 145 -1.07 3.05 10.86
C ASP A 145 0.06 2.18 10.29
N VAL A 146 1.34 2.49 10.54
CA VAL A 146 2.47 1.62 10.16
C VAL A 146 2.35 0.24 10.81
N ARG A 147 2.10 0.20 12.12
CA ARG A 147 1.94 -1.06 12.87
C ARG A 147 0.68 -1.80 12.48
N ALA A 148 -0.42 -1.08 12.24
CA ALA A 148 -1.67 -1.66 11.77
C ALA A 148 -1.51 -2.30 10.37
N ARG A 149 -0.78 -1.64 9.46
CA ARG A 149 -0.43 -2.21 8.14
C ARG A 149 0.37 -3.50 8.29
N GLN A 150 1.34 -3.52 9.20
CA GLN A 150 2.15 -4.72 9.48
C GLN A 150 1.28 -5.87 10.01
N SER A 151 0.43 -5.61 11.00
CA SER A 151 -0.41 -6.66 11.62
C SER A 151 -1.53 -7.14 10.70
N GLY A 152 -2.18 -6.21 10.00
CA GLY A 152 -3.32 -6.49 9.12
C GLY A 152 -2.92 -7.04 7.75
N ARG A 153 -1.63 -6.95 7.38
CA ARG A 153 -1.12 -7.30 6.04
C ARG A 153 -1.90 -6.60 4.92
N MET A 154 -2.17 -5.32 5.13
CA MET A 154 -2.88 -4.45 4.18
C MET A 154 -2.13 -3.13 4.08
N TYR A 155 -2.19 -2.51 2.90
CA TYR A 155 -1.64 -1.16 2.71
C TYR A 155 -2.77 -0.15 2.64
N GLY A 156 -2.71 0.88 3.48
CA GLY A 156 -3.74 1.90 3.60
C GLY A 156 -3.68 2.59 4.94
N ARG A 157 -4.75 3.29 5.30
CA ARG A 157 -4.96 3.85 6.65
C ARG A 157 -5.98 2.99 7.36
N MET A 158 -5.69 2.60 8.58
CA MET A 158 -6.58 1.77 9.39
C MET A 158 -7.88 2.53 9.64
N ARG A 159 -9.02 1.88 9.41
CA ARG A 159 -10.35 2.44 9.68
C ARG A 159 -10.89 1.91 11.00
N PHE A 160 -11.89 2.59 11.58
CA PHE A 160 -12.44 2.23 12.90
C PHE A 160 -12.90 0.77 13.02
N ALA A 161 -13.42 0.17 11.95
CA ALA A 161 -13.87 -1.22 11.94
C ALA A 161 -12.76 -2.25 12.26
N GLU A 162 -11.50 -1.89 12.05
CA GLU A 162 -10.32 -2.74 12.28
C GLU A 162 -9.69 -2.51 13.67
N SER A 163 -10.29 -1.62 14.48
CA SER A 163 -9.81 -1.37 15.83
C SER A 163 -10.02 -2.60 16.72
N LYS A 164 -9.09 -2.81 17.66
CA LYS A 164 -9.20 -3.92 18.61
C LYS A 164 -10.46 -3.74 19.45
N ILE A 165 -11.27 -4.79 19.54
CA ILE A 165 -12.37 -4.87 20.50
C ILE A 165 -11.75 -5.19 21.88
N SER A 166 -11.20 -4.17 22.53
CA SER A 166 -10.65 -4.26 23.88
C SER A 166 -11.36 -3.30 24.81
N PHE A 167 -11.95 -3.81 25.88
CA PHE A 167 -12.49 -3.00 26.97
C PHE A 167 -11.36 -2.72 27.96
N MET A 168 -10.86 -1.49 27.98
CA MET A 168 -9.80 -1.08 28.91
C MET A 168 -10.40 -0.80 30.29
N ASN A 169 -9.66 -1.17 31.34
CA ASN A 169 -10.03 -0.89 32.72
C ASN A 169 -9.52 0.51 33.10
N ASP A 170 -10.29 1.28 33.87
CA ASP A 170 -9.94 2.67 34.26
C ASP A 170 -8.59 2.75 35.00
N LYS A 171 -8.20 1.68 35.69
CA LYS A 171 -6.92 1.59 36.41
C LYS A 171 -5.68 1.68 35.50
N ASP A 172 -5.79 1.27 34.24
CA ASP A 172 -4.66 1.31 33.30
C ASP A 172 -4.39 2.75 32.83
N LEU A 173 -5.45 3.53 32.61
CA LEU A 173 -5.35 4.97 32.35
C LEU A 173 -4.84 5.73 33.57
N PHE A 174 -5.21 5.31 34.78
CA PHE A 174 -4.77 5.95 36.03
C PHE A 174 -3.26 5.89 36.24
N LYS A 175 -2.61 4.77 35.89
CA LYS A 175 -1.14 4.65 35.94
C LYS A 175 -0.46 5.63 34.98
N ASP A 176 -1.02 5.83 33.80
CA ASP A 176 -0.48 6.81 32.85
C ASP A 176 -0.71 8.24 33.33
N TYR A 177 -1.89 8.51 33.90
CA TYR A 177 -2.23 9.80 34.49
C TYR A 177 -1.25 10.21 35.60
N LEU A 178 -0.97 9.31 36.56
CA LEU A 178 -0.01 9.60 37.63
C LEU A 178 1.39 9.88 37.08
N ARG A 179 1.87 9.06 36.14
CA ARG A 179 3.18 9.26 35.50
C ARG A 179 3.28 10.60 34.76
N ARG A 180 2.20 11.04 34.10
CA ARG A 180 2.18 12.36 33.44
C ARG A 180 2.12 13.52 34.44
N ARG A 181 1.40 13.35 35.55
CA ARG A 181 1.29 14.37 36.60
C ARG A 181 2.60 14.57 37.35
N GLU A 182 3.35 13.48 37.55
CA GLU A 182 4.64 13.48 38.27
C GLU A 182 5.84 13.77 37.36
N ALA A 183 5.64 13.81 36.03
CA ALA A 183 6.70 14.14 35.09
C ALA A 183 7.18 15.58 35.30
N SER A 184 8.50 15.73 35.44
CA SER A 184 9.19 17.01 35.44
C SER A 184 10.15 17.04 34.24
N TYR A 185 10.27 18.21 33.62
CA TYR A 185 11.24 18.48 32.55
C TYR A 185 12.17 19.58 33.02
N GLU A 186 13.42 19.52 32.61
CA GLU A 186 14.41 20.55 32.95
C GLU A 186 14.17 21.80 32.10
N HIS A 187 13.77 21.60 30.84
CA HIS A 187 13.45 22.66 29.89
C HIS A 187 12.09 22.46 29.21
N VAL A 188 11.47 23.55 28.76
CA VAL A 188 10.17 23.51 28.06
C VAL A 188 10.26 22.77 26.72
N TRP A 189 11.40 22.87 26.02
CA TRP A 189 11.64 22.17 24.74
C TRP A 189 11.60 20.63 24.87
N GLU A 190 11.92 20.10 26.06
CA GLU A 190 11.85 18.65 26.34
C GLU A 190 10.42 18.15 26.58
N MET A 191 9.51 19.05 26.97
CA MET A 191 8.11 18.70 27.23
C MET A 191 7.41 18.29 25.93
N ASP A 192 7.66 19.04 24.85
CA ASP A 192 6.98 18.97 23.56
C ASP A 192 7.92 18.58 22.41
N ASP A 193 9.06 17.92 22.71
CA ASP A 193 9.98 17.39 21.70
C ASP A 193 9.20 16.52 20.68
N PRO A 194 9.25 16.85 19.37
CA PRO A 194 8.57 16.10 18.33
C PRO A 194 9.05 14.66 18.15
N TYR A 195 10.04 14.19 18.92
CA TYR A 195 10.51 12.80 18.91
C TYR A 195 10.29 12.06 20.24
N ARG A 196 9.64 12.68 21.22
CA ARG A 196 9.42 12.09 22.55
C ARG A 196 8.66 10.75 22.53
N PHE A 197 7.86 10.50 21.50
CA PHE A 197 7.15 9.23 21.32
C PHE A 197 8.06 8.07 20.89
N LEU A 198 9.32 8.32 20.55
CA LEU A 198 10.30 7.32 20.11
C LEU A 198 11.15 6.84 21.30
N GLN A 199 10.80 5.70 21.89
CA GLN A 199 11.53 5.16 23.04
C GLN A 199 12.48 4.03 22.65
N THR A 200 12.09 3.24 21.67
CA THR A 200 12.81 2.05 21.21
C THR A 200 13.33 2.22 19.79
N ASP A 201 14.34 1.41 19.44
CA ASP A 201 14.81 1.36 18.04
C ASP A 201 13.72 0.92 17.08
N LYS A 202 12.73 0.14 17.56
CA LYS A 202 11.56 -0.23 16.79
C LYS A 202 10.66 0.97 16.47
N ASP A 203 10.47 1.88 17.43
CA ASP A 203 9.72 3.12 17.19
C ASP A 203 10.42 3.99 16.14
N ARG A 204 11.76 4.10 16.22
CA ARG A 204 12.58 4.84 15.25
C ARG A 204 12.51 4.22 13.85
N GLU A 205 12.57 2.89 13.78
CA GLU A 205 12.42 2.13 12.54
C GLU A 205 11.05 2.39 11.89
N ASP A 206 9.97 2.26 12.67
CA ASP A 206 8.59 2.45 12.20
C ASP A 206 8.32 3.91 11.81
N TYR A 207 8.94 4.87 12.48
CA TYR A 207 8.81 6.27 12.14
C TYR A 207 9.58 6.61 10.87
N PHE A 208 10.88 6.30 10.75
CA PHE A 208 11.72 6.80 9.65
C PHE A 208 11.79 5.93 8.38
N GLY A 209 11.14 4.76 8.33
CA GLY A 209 11.30 3.82 7.20
C GLY A 209 10.72 4.25 5.85
N ASP A 210 10.00 5.38 5.78
CA ASP A 210 9.59 6.03 4.52
C ASP A 210 10.71 6.86 3.88
N ASN A 211 11.63 7.40 4.68
CA ASN A 211 12.78 8.17 4.21
C ASN A 211 14.01 7.28 4.17
N TYR A 212 14.36 6.82 2.96
CA TYR A 212 15.48 5.89 2.75
C TYR A 212 16.82 6.47 3.23
N ASP A 213 17.05 7.78 3.11
CA ASP A 213 18.31 8.39 3.53
C ASP A 213 18.50 8.35 5.05
N MET A 214 17.44 8.67 5.79
CA MET A 214 17.42 8.57 7.25
C MET A 214 17.53 7.11 7.69
N TYR A 215 16.71 6.23 7.11
CA TYR A 215 16.66 4.82 7.47
C TYR A 215 18.00 4.11 7.23
N ARG A 216 18.64 4.35 6.07
CA ARG A 216 19.93 3.75 5.72
C ARG A 216 21.07 4.18 6.66
N ARG A 217 21.03 5.41 7.16
CA ARG A 217 22.05 5.95 8.08
C ARG A 217 21.85 5.45 9.50
N LEU A 218 20.60 5.38 9.96
CA LEU A 218 20.25 4.93 11.31
C LEU A 218 20.35 3.40 11.47
N PHE A 219 19.99 2.64 10.43
CA PHE A 219 19.94 1.17 10.46
C PHE A 219 20.75 0.54 9.32
N PRO A 220 22.09 0.68 9.33
CA PRO A 220 22.94 0.16 8.25
C PRO A 220 22.92 -1.37 8.14
N GLU A 221 22.61 -2.06 9.24
CA GLU A 221 22.58 -3.53 9.35
C GLU A 221 21.36 -4.16 8.65
N MET A 222 20.30 -3.38 8.42
CA MET A 222 19.08 -3.87 7.76
C MET A 222 19.29 -4.18 6.27
N ILE A 223 20.40 -3.70 5.69
CA ILE A 223 20.84 -4.08 4.35
C ILE A 223 22.01 -5.07 4.51
N GLY A 224 21.74 -6.35 4.25
CA GLY A 224 22.77 -7.39 4.28
C GLY A 224 23.88 -7.12 3.26
N LYS A 225 25.05 -6.67 3.72
CA LYS A 225 26.25 -6.47 2.89
C LYS A 225 27.16 -7.70 2.85
N VAL A 226 26.95 -8.64 3.76
CA VAL A 226 27.79 -9.82 3.95
C VAL A 226 26.93 -11.07 3.78
N GLY A 227 27.45 -12.04 3.04
CA GLY A 227 26.88 -13.38 2.91
C GLY A 227 27.96 -14.43 3.11
N GLU A 228 27.56 -15.69 3.31
CA GLU A 228 28.52 -16.79 3.45
C GLU A 228 29.31 -17.01 2.13
N PRO A 229 30.65 -17.04 2.19
CA PRO A 229 31.45 -17.30 1.00
C PRO A 229 31.30 -18.75 0.53
N VAL A 230 31.32 -18.95 -0.79
CA VAL A 230 31.35 -20.29 -1.38
C VAL A 230 32.79 -20.82 -1.30
N ILE A 231 32.98 -21.93 -0.59
CA ILE A 231 34.29 -22.56 -0.39
C ILE A 231 34.38 -23.90 -1.13
N LYS A 232 35.58 -24.27 -1.56
CA LYS A 232 35.85 -25.59 -2.15
C LYS A 232 36.19 -26.58 -1.04
N TYR A 233 35.61 -27.77 -1.11
CA TYR A 233 35.97 -28.88 -0.23
C TYR A 233 37.05 -29.74 -0.85
N SER A 234 37.88 -30.34 0.00
CA SER A 234 38.83 -31.36 -0.42
C SER A 234 38.10 -32.64 -0.85
N GLN A 235 38.58 -33.26 -1.92
CA GLN A 235 38.12 -34.60 -2.30
C GLN A 235 38.77 -35.66 -1.39
N LEU A 236 38.02 -36.72 -1.10
CA LEU A 236 38.56 -37.90 -0.45
C LEU A 236 39.58 -38.58 -1.39
N PRO A 237 40.76 -39.02 -0.92
CA PRO A 237 41.70 -39.74 -1.77
C PRO A 237 41.13 -41.11 -2.18
N PHE A 238 41.28 -41.46 -3.45
CA PHE A 238 40.90 -42.77 -3.97
C PHE A 238 42.15 -43.61 -4.22
N TRP A 239 42.20 -44.80 -3.64
CA TRP A 239 43.35 -45.71 -3.76
C TRP A 239 43.49 -46.33 -5.15
N THR A 240 42.46 -46.23 -5.98
CA THR A 240 42.43 -46.71 -7.37
C THR A 240 43.07 -45.76 -8.37
N GLY A 241 43.57 -44.59 -7.92
CA GLY A 241 44.30 -43.64 -8.75
C GLY A 241 43.49 -43.11 -9.95
N GLU A 242 44.12 -43.07 -11.11
CA GLU A 242 43.59 -42.47 -12.35
C GLU A 242 42.38 -43.23 -12.93
N HIS A 243 42.21 -44.52 -12.59
CA HIS A 243 41.11 -45.34 -13.10
C HIS A 243 39.71 -44.82 -12.71
N GLN A 244 39.62 -44.03 -11.64
CA GLN A 244 38.35 -43.48 -11.14
C GLN A 244 38.12 -42.00 -11.51
N GLU A 245 39.10 -41.30 -12.10
CA GLU A 245 38.94 -39.88 -12.47
C GLU A 245 37.78 -39.60 -13.43
N PRO A 246 37.50 -40.44 -14.46
CA PRO A 246 36.40 -40.20 -15.39
C PRO A 246 35.03 -40.22 -14.70
N PHE A 247 34.86 -41.00 -13.63
CA PHE A 247 33.60 -41.12 -12.89
C PHE A 247 33.34 -39.94 -11.96
N ARG A 248 34.34 -39.07 -11.73
CA ARG A 248 34.16 -37.83 -10.94
C ARG A 248 33.59 -36.70 -11.76
N LYS A 249 33.76 -36.75 -13.08
CA LYS A 249 33.26 -35.73 -14.00
C LYS A 249 31.93 -36.19 -14.54
N SER A 250 31.00 -35.25 -14.59
CA SER A 250 29.66 -35.53 -15.09
C SER A 250 29.13 -34.29 -15.81
N PRO A 251 28.12 -34.41 -16.67
CA PRO A 251 27.56 -33.25 -17.37
C PRO A 251 26.80 -32.28 -16.44
N TYR A 252 26.50 -32.66 -15.20
CA TYR A 252 25.60 -31.92 -14.31
C TYR A 252 26.27 -31.54 -12.99
N ASN A 253 25.64 -30.58 -12.30
CA ASN A 253 25.90 -30.34 -10.88
C ASN A 253 25.09 -31.34 -10.05
N TRP A 254 25.75 -32.03 -9.11
CA TRP A 254 25.08 -32.90 -8.15
C TRP A 254 25.02 -32.21 -6.80
N LEU A 255 23.82 -31.81 -6.37
CA LEU A 255 23.57 -31.12 -5.11
C LEU A 255 23.04 -32.12 -4.08
N PHE A 256 23.75 -32.23 -2.96
CA PHE A 256 23.38 -33.08 -1.84
C PHE A 256 23.13 -32.21 -0.61
N ALA A 257 22.02 -32.48 0.08
CA ALA A 257 21.63 -31.82 1.31
C ALA A 257 21.36 -32.86 2.39
N GLU A 258 21.84 -32.60 3.59
CA GLU A 258 21.62 -33.48 4.74
C GLU A 258 20.15 -33.47 5.18
N ILE A 259 19.66 -34.63 5.64
CA ILE A 259 18.38 -34.80 6.34
C ILE A 259 18.62 -35.66 7.59
N GLY A 260 17.84 -35.46 8.65
CA GLY A 260 17.98 -36.26 9.87
C GLY A 260 17.20 -35.69 11.04
N LEU A 261 17.36 -36.28 12.23
CA LEU A 261 16.63 -35.89 13.44
C LEU A 261 16.93 -34.46 13.93
N ASN A 262 18.06 -33.88 13.54
CA ASN A 262 18.50 -32.55 13.99
C ASN A 262 18.49 -31.49 12.89
N VAL A 263 18.07 -31.81 11.67
CA VAL A 263 18.15 -30.90 10.52
C VAL A 263 16.96 -31.06 9.58
N GLY A 264 16.51 -29.96 8.99
CA GLY A 264 15.37 -29.93 8.08
C GLY A 264 14.08 -29.37 8.69
N TYR A 265 14.16 -28.63 9.80
CA TYR A 265 12.99 -28.00 10.41
C TYR A 265 12.94 -26.50 10.08
N ASP A 266 11.80 -26.02 9.56
CA ASP A 266 11.65 -24.61 9.20
C ASP A 266 11.76 -23.67 10.42
N ALA A 267 11.33 -24.13 11.61
CA ALA A 267 11.40 -23.35 12.84
C ALA A 267 12.84 -23.01 13.25
N THR A 268 13.79 -23.91 12.96
CA THR A 268 15.22 -23.74 13.25
C THR A 268 16.03 -23.37 12.01
N LYS A 269 15.39 -23.03 10.88
CA LYS A 269 16.06 -22.69 9.61
C LYS A 269 17.19 -21.68 9.73
N LYS A 270 17.00 -20.60 10.51
CA LYS A 270 18.07 -19.60 10.70
C LYS A 270 19.28 -20.19 11.41
N LEU A 271 19.06 -21.02 12.43
CA LEU A 271 20.10 -21.69 13.21
C LEU A 271 20.79 -22.81 12.41
N GLU A 272 20.04 -23.54 11.58
CA GLU A 272 20.55 -24.61 10.71
C GLU A 272 21.37 -24.09 9.52
N LEU A 273 21.23 -22.80 9.17
CA LEU A 273 21.98 -22.11 8.12
C LEU A 273 23.07 -21.18 8.68
N ASP A 274 23.16 -21.04 10.00
CA ASP A 274 24.13 -20.17 10.66
C ASP A 274 25.55 -20.76 10.52
N PRO A 275 26.51 -20.05 9.91
CA PRO A 275 27.89 -20.52 9.80
C PRO A 275 28.62 -20.66 11.13
N SER A 276 28.15 -20.02 12.20
CA SER A 276 28.73 -20.14 13.55
C SER A 276 28.26 -21.40 14.29
N ASN A 277 27.20 -22.06 13.82
CA ASN A 277 26.67 -23.27 14.43
C ASN A 277 27.47 -24.50 13.98
N GLU A 278 28.12 -25.19 14.91
CA GLU A 278 28.86 -26.43 14.62
C GLU A 278 27.96 -27.57 14.08
N LYS A 279 26.65 -27.56 14.41
CA LYS A 279 25.65 -28.53 13.92
C LYS A 279 24.87 -28.02 12.71
N ARG A 280 25.43 -27.07 11.97
CA ARG A 280 24.83 -26.54 10.75
C ARG A 280 24.52 -27.65 9.76
N ARG A 281 23.36 -27.57 9.11
CA ARG A 281 22.94 -28.52 8.08
C ARG A 281 23.97 -28.51 6.94
N ARG A 282 24.47 -29.70 6.56
CA ARG A 282 25.54 -29.81 5.55
C ARG A 282 24.97 -29.86 4.14
N PHE A 283 25.64 -29.13 3.25
CA PHE A 283 25.36 -29.08 1.82
C PHE A 283 26.66 -29.21 1.04
N ILE A 284 26.62 -29.99 -0.03
CA ILE A 284 27.76 -30.18 -0.93
C ILE A 284 27.27 -30.24 -2.38
N ILE A 285 28.04 -29.63 -3.27
CA ILE A 285 27.79 -29.66 -4.70
C ILE A 285 29.03 -30.18 -5.42
N GLN A 286 28.87 -31.26 -6.17
CA GLN A 286 29.86 -31.71 -7.15
C GLN A 286 29.59 -30.98 -8.47
N GLN A 287 30.58 -30.21 -8.92
CA GLN A 287 30.56 -29.51 -10.20
C GLN A 287 30.89 -30.47 -11.35
N PRO A 288 30.64 -30.08 -12.62
CA PRO A 288 30.85 -30.94 -13.78
C PRO A 288 32.31 -31.37 -13.97
N ASP A 289 33.24 -30.51 -13.54
CA ASP A 289 34.68 -30.75 -13.51
C ASP A 289 35.12 -31.72 -12.39
N GLY A 290 34.20 -32.14 -11.52
CA GLY A 290 34.41 -32.99 -10.36
C GLY A 290 34.72 -32.24 -9.06
N THR A 291 34.88 -30.91 -9.10
CA THR A 291 35.18 -30.11 -7.90
C THR A 291 34.02 -30.14 -6.91
N LEU A 292 34.32 -30.31 -5.62
CA LEU A 292 33.34 -30.21 -4.54
C LEU A 292 33.34 -28.79 -3.97
N ARG A 293 32.16 -28.17 -3.85
CA ARG A 293 31.99 -26.85 -3.23
C ARG A 293 30.81 -26.81 -2.26
N SER A 294 30.81 -25.81 -1.37
CA SER A 294 29.65 -25.49 -0.56
C SER A 294 28.51 -24.92 -1.41
N ALA A 295 27.29 -25.04 -0.88
CA ALA A 295 26.11 -24.45 -1.50
C ALA A 295 26.08 -22.93 -1.28
N LYS A 296 25.62 -22.19 -2.29
CA LYS A 296 25.22 -20.77 -2.14
C LYS A 296 24.03 -20.69 -1.18
N MET A 297 23.84 -19.56 -0.51
CA MET A 297 22.68 -19.37 0.39
C MET A 297 21.33 -19.61 -0.30
N SER A 298 21.21 -19.29 -1.60
CA SER A 298 20.01 -19.61 -2.40
C SER A 298 19.79 -21.11 -2.57
N GLU A 299 20.87 -21.87 -2.80
CA GLU A 299 20.85 -23.33 -2.96
C GLU A 299 20.52 -24.00 -1.61
N MET A 300 21.03 -23.47 -0.49
CA MET A 300 20.68 -23.95 0.86
C MET A 300 19.21 -23.67 1.20
N ARG A 301 18.71 -22.46 0.93
CA ARG A 301 17.32 -22.05 1.21
C ARG A 301 16.29 -22.81 0.37
N ALA A 302 16.67 -23.41 -0.76
CA ALA A 302 15.79 -24.21 -1.61
C ALA A 302 15.33 -25.52 -0.96
N PHE A 303 16.04 -26.00 0.08
CA PHE A 303 15.69 -27.21 0.84
C PHE A 303 14.80 -26.97 2.06
N TYR A 304 14.23 -25.77 2.18
CA TYR A 304 13.21 -25.42 3.17
C TYR A 304 11.92 -25.08 2.44
N TRP A 305 10.80 -25.10 3.17
CA TRP A 305 9.54 -24.68 2.58
C TRP A 305 9.62 -23.22 2.10
N LYS A 306 8.90 -22.94 1.00
CA LYS A 306 8.89 -21.62 0.37
C LYS A 306 8.45 -20.57 1.40
N GLU A 307 9.36 -19.65 1.70
CA GLU A 307 9.11 -18.55 2.62
C GLU A 307 8.61 -17.34 1.84
N ASN A 308 7.32 -17.03 1.98
CA ASN A 308 6.73 -15.81 1.43
C ASN A 308 6.98 -14.66 2.40
N TRP A 309 7.80 -13.71 1.96
CA TRP A 309 8.12 -12.51 2.71
C TRP A 309 7.46 -11.31 2.02
N ALA A 310 6.74 -10.51 2.80
CA ALA A 310 6.22 -9.21 2.39
C ALA A 310 6.09 -8.28 3.61
N ASP A 311 6.56 -7.04 3.50
CA ASP A 311 6.30 -5.99 4.50
C ASP A 311 5.34 -4.95 3.95
N PHE A 312 4.27 -4.69 4.68
CA PHE A 312 3.23 -3.72 4.31
C PHE A 312 3.46 -2.33 4.92
N ARG A 313 4.50 -2.15 5.74
CA ARG A 313 4.72 -0.94 6.54
C ARG A 313 4.97 0.33 5.73
N PHE A 314 5.78 0.27 4.66
CA PHE A 314 6.27 1.49 4.00
C PHE A 314 5.85 1.59 2.53
N TRP A 315 5.99 0.52 1.76
CA TRP A 315 5.55 0.44 0.36
C TRP A 315 4.65 -0.77 0.13
N VAL A 316 3.72 -0.66 -0.82
CA VAL A 316 2.76 -1.72 -1.15
C VAL A 316 3.53 -2.93 -1.70
N PRO A 317 3.50 -4.10 -1.04
CA PRO A 317 4.07 -5.31 -1.61
C PRO A 317 3.22 -5.79 -2.78
N HIS A 318 3.80 -6.59 -3.67
CA HIS A 318 3.07 -7.17 -4.77
C HIS A 318 1.99 -8.12 -4.24
N MET A 319 0.73 -7.85 -4.55
CA MET A 319 -0.37 -8.73 -4.20
C MET A 319 -0.68 -9.63 -5.39
N GLU A 320 -0.59 -10.95 -5.20
CA GLU A 320 -1.06 -11.90 -6.22
C GLU A 320 -2.58 -11.75 -6.45
N TRP A 321 -3.04 -12.22 -7.61
CA TRP A 321 -4.46 -12.23 -8.01
C TRP A 321 -5.06 -10.86 -8.32
N GLY A 322 -4.23 -9.86 -8.62
CA GLY A 322 -4.67 -8.61 -9.21
C GLY A 322 -5.00 -8.74 -10.69
N GLN A 323 -4.93 -7.63 -11.42
CA GLN A 323 -5.11 -7.60 -12.88
C GLN A 323 -4.00 -8.31 -13.67
N ASP A 324 -2.93 -8.70 -12.97
CA ASP A 324 -1.77 -9.44 -13.46
C ASP A 324 -1.97 -10.96 -13.44
N ALA A 325 -3.08 -11.45 -12.86
CA ALA A 325 -3.41 -12.86 -12.91
C ALA A 325 -3.58 -13.34 -14.38
N PRO A 326 -3.11 -14.56 -14.69
CA PRO A 326 -3.29 -15.17 -16.00
C PRO A 326 -4.74 -15.21 -16.46
N SER A 327 -4.98 -15.08 -17.77
CA SER A 327 -6.33 -14.97 -18.33
C SER A 327 -7.26 -16.10 -17.91
N HIS A 328 -6.79 -17.35 -17.88
CA HIS A 328 -7.58 -18.53 -17.50
C HIS A 328 -8.02 -18.54 -16.04
N GLU A 329 -7.33 -17.77 -15.20
CA GLU A 329 -7.63 -17.66 -13.78
C GLU A 329 -8.50 -16.43 -13.49
N SER A 330 -8.27 -15.30 -14.17
CA SER A 330 -9.13 -14.11 -14.07
C SER A 330 -10.47 -14.29 -14.77
N TYR A 331 -10.46 -14.98 -15.92
CA TYR A 331 -11.60 -15.18 -16.81
C TYR A 331 -11.71 -16.65 -17.18
N GLN A 332 -12.93 -17.18 -17.27
CA GLN A 332 -13.12 -18.58 -17.70
C GLN A 332 -12.99 -18.76 -19.23
N ASP A 333 -12.98 -17.66 -19.97
CA ASP A 333 -12.70 -17.62 -21.41
C ASP A 333 -11.25 -17.18 -21.65
N LEU A 334 -10.63 -17.68 -22.71
CA LEU A 334 -9.33 -17.17 -23.17
C LEU A 334 -9.48 -15.70 -23.56
N HIS A 335 -8.70 -14.85 -22.90
CA HIS A 335 -8.56 -13.43 -23.23
C HIS A 335 -7.19 -13.25 -23.87
N ARG A 336 -7.13 -12.69 -25.08
CA ARG A 336 -5.85 -12.43 -25.75
C ARG A 336 -5.16 -11.30 -25.00
N GLU A 337 -3.94 -11.55 -24.56
CA GLU A 337 -3.13 -10.51 -23.94
C GLU A 337 -2.52 -9.63 -25.03
N THR A 338 -2.81 -8.33 -24.97
CA THR A 338 -2.25 -7.31 -25.84
C THR A 338 -1.63 -6.22 -24.96
N SER A 339 -0.51 -5.64 -25.40
CA SER A 339 0.06 -4.43 -24.79
C SER A 339 -0.82 -3.20 -25.03
N ASP A 340 -1.61 -3.25 -26.10
CA ASP A 340 -2.39 -2.14 -26.62
C ASP A 340 -3.88 -2.39 -26.35
N ASP A 341 -4.54 -1.38 -25.80
CA ASP A 341 -5.98 -1.26 -25.57
C ASP A 341 -6.68 -2.52 -25.03
N ASP A 342 -6.33 -2.92 -23.80
CA ASP A 342 -7.04 -3.97 -23.08
C ASP A 342 -8.25 -3.40 -22.34
N TYR A 343 -9.40 -3.38 -23.03
CA TYR A 343 -10.67 -2.93 -22.48
C TYR A 343 -11.09 -3.69 -21.22
N ARG A 344 -10.81 -5.01 -21.13
CA ARG A 344 -11.23 -5.82 -19.96
C ARG A 344 -10.38 -5.51 -18.73
N LYS A 345 -9.09 -5.20 -18.92
CA LYS A 345 -8.19 -4.76 -17.84
C LYS A 345 -8.31 -3.24 -17.59
N GLY A 346 -9.07 -2.49 -18.40
CA GLY A 346 -9.23 -1.04 -18.29
C GLY A 346 -7.95 -0.26 -18.62
N LYS A 347 -7.08 -0.83 -19.46
CA LYS A 347 -5.76 -0.28 -19.80
C LYS A 347 -5.74 0.16 -21.26
N ARG A 348 -5.47 1.45 -21.49
CA ARG A 348 -5.29 1.98 -22.85
C ARG A 348 -3.99 1.50 -23.51
N LEU A 349 -2.89 1.43 -22.75
CA LEU A 349 -1.56 1.06 -23.26
C LEU A 349 -0.67 0.56 -22.11
N SER A 350 0.21 -0.40 -22.40
CA SER A 350 1.23 -0.93 -21.49
C SER A 350 2.60 -0.95 -22.16
N SER A 351 3.55 -0.17 -21.65
CA SER A 351 4.93 -0.06 -22.21
C SER A 351 5.85 -1.24 -21.87
N LEU A 352 5.45 -2.12 -20.94
CA LEU A 352 6.16 -3.34 -20.54
C LEU A 352 7.68 -3.20 -20.22
N PRO A 353 8.12 -2.22 -19.42
CA PRO A 353 9.51 -2.15 -18.97
C PRO A 353 9.85 -3.29 -18.00
N THR A 354 11.14 -3.58 -17.82
CA THR A 354 11.59 -4.53 -16.79
C THR A 354 11.25 -3.99 -15.38
N LYS A 355 10.33 -4.68 -14.69
CA LYS A 355 9.60 -4.26 -13.46
C LYS A 355 10.40 -3.70 -12.27
N TRP A 356 11.71 -3.93 -12.21
CA TRP A 356 12.54 -3.49 -11.08
C TRP A 356 13.81 -2.76 -11.52
N PHE A 357 13.85 -2.31 -12.78
CA PHE A 357 15.01 -1.61 -13.33
C PHE A 357 14.90 -0.09 -13.11
N TYR A 358 13.69 0.47 -13.26
CA TYR A 358 13.46 1.91 -13.17
C TYR A 358 13.02 2.33 -11.76
N GLU A 359 12.41 1.42 -11.01
CA GLU A 359 11.96 1.63 -9.64
C GLU A 359 13.12 1.50 -8.64
N SER A 360 13.10 2.34 -7.60
CA SER A 360 14.10 2.27 -6.52
C SER A 360 14.03 0.94 -5.78
N HIS A 361 15.17 0.34 -5.45
CA HIS A 361 15.23 -1.03 -4.89
C HIS A 361 14.47 -1.19 -3.56
N TYR A 362 14.39 -0.14 -2.75
CA TYR A 362 13.69 -0.16 -1.45
C TYR A 362 12.16 -0.15 -1.58
N THR A 363 11.60 0.11 -2.77
CA THR A 363 10.15 0.01 -3.00
C THR A 363 9.69 -1.42 -3.28
N LYS A 364 10.62 -2.35 -3.50
CA LYS A 364 10.35 -3.78 -3.67
C LYS A 364 10.18 -4.46 -2.31
N THR A 365 8.95 -4.49 -1.80
CA THR A 365 8.65 -4.98 -0.44
C THR A 365 8.16 -6.42 -0.35
N GLY A 366 8.27 -7.19 -1.44
CA GLY A 366 7.96 -8.63 -1.46
C GLY A 366 6.65 -8.97 -2.18
N GLN A 367 6.14 -10.18 -1.92
CA GLN A 367 4.95 -10.72 -2.56
C GLN A 367 4.06 -11.44 -1.55
N MET A 368 2.76 -11.15 -1.57
CA MET A 368 1.77 -11.75 -0.68
C MET A 368 0.69 -12.47 -1.48
N ASN A 369 0.37 -13.68 -1.03
CA ASN A 369 -0.59 -14.56 -1.67
C ASN A 369 -1.86 -14.56 -0.82
N PHE A 370 -2.95 -14.07 -1.39
CA PHE A 370 -4.29 -14.15 -0.79
C PHE A 370 -5.13 -15.18 -1.54
N ASP A 371 -6.12 -15.77 -0.87
CA ASP A 371 -7.11 -16.57 -1.56
C ASP A 371 -7.98 -15.68 -2.44
N SER A 372 -8.06 -16.02 -3.73
CA SER A 372 -8.89 -15.29 -4.68
C SER A 372 -10.31 -15.82 -4.63
N ALA A 373 -11.23 -15.06 -4.05
CA ALA A 373 -12.66 -15.41 -3.99
C ALA A 373 -13.27 -15.68 -5.39
N ARG A 374 -12.70 -15.07 -6.44
CA ARG A 374 -13.09 -15.30 -7.85
C ARG A 374 -12.81 -16.73 -8.30
N LEU A 375 -11.71 -17.32 -7.81
CA LEU A 375 -11.18 -18.62 -8.21
C LEU A 375 -11.55 -19.74 -7.23
N LYS A 376 -11.39 -19.46 -5.94
CA LYS A 376 -11.54 -20.40 -4.85
C LYS A 376 -12.27 -19.69 -3.73
N ASP A 377 -13.48 -20.15 -3.47
CA ASP A 377 -14.17 -19.95 -2.19
C ASP A 377 -14.24 -21.31 -1.50
N THR A 378 -14.11 -21.28 -0.18
CA THR A 378 -14.27 -22.42 0.70
C THR A 378 -15.68 -23.00 0.64
N ASP A 379 -16.71 -22.17 0.41
CA ASP A 379 -18.08 -22.64 0.19
C ASP A 379 -18.44 -22.61 -1.29
N ARG A 380 -18.65 -23.79 -1.90
CA ARG A 380 -19.00 -23.95 -3.32
C ARG A 380 -20.49 -24.14 -3.56
N ARG A 381 -21.33 -23.82 -2.58
CA ARG A 381 -22.78 -23.88 -2.73
C ARG A 381 -23.26 -22.77 -3.67
N PRO A 382 -24.31 -23.03 -4.47
CA PRO A 382 -24.94 -21.97 -5.23
C PRO A 382 -25.61 -20.97 -4.25
N PRO A 383 -25.54 -19.66 -4.52
CA PRO A 383 -26.14 -18.64 -3.65
C PRO A 383 -27.68 -18.73 -3.65
N VAL A 384 -28.26 -19.33 -4.69
CA VAL A 384 -29.69 -19.55 -4.85
C VAL A 384 -29.88 -20.99 -5.34
N LEU A 385 -30.84 -21.73 -4.77
CA LEU A 385 -31.11 -23.11 -5.21
C LEU A 385 -32.03 -23.18 -6.44
N PHE A 386 -32.93 -22.20 -6.59
CA PHE A 386 -33.86 -22.10 -7.71
C PHE A 386 -33.94 -20.66 -8.23
N PRO A 387 -33.81 -20.43 -9.56
CA PRO A 387 -33.74 -21.43 -10.63
C PRO A 387 -32.39 -22.18 -10.69
N LYS A 388 -32.43 -23.46 -11.10
CA LYS A 388 -31.27 -24.39 -11.17
C LYS A 388 -30.13 -23.94 -12.11
N CYS A 389 -30.29 -22.85 -12.84
CA CYS A 389 -29.26 -22.26 -13.70
C CYS A 389 -28.19 -21.48 -12.90
N THR A 390 -28.41 -21.27 -11.60
CA THR A 390 -27.46 -20.58 -10.71
C THR A 390 -26.41 -21.56 -10.19
N GLY A 391 -25.16 -21.35 -10.60
CA GLY A 391 -24.00 -22.07 -10.05
C GLY A 391 -23.40 -21.34 -8.83
N PRO A 392 -22.31 -21.84 -8.25
CA PRO A 392 -21.56 -21.11 -7.23
C PRO A 392 -21.06 -19.77 -7.76
N ALA A 393 -20.79 -18.82 -6.87
CA ALA A 393 -20.40 -17.45 -7.22
C ALA A 393 -19.14 -17.38 -8.12
N GLN A 394 -18.25 -18.38 -8.09
CA GLN A 394 -17.09 -18.45 -8.99
C GLN A 394 -17.48 -18.75 -10.45
N ARG A 395 -18.62 -19.41 -10.68
CA ARG A 395 -19.12 -19.83 -12.00
C ARG A 395 -19.80 -18.68 -12.74
N GLN A 396 -19.05 -17.63 -13.02
CA GLN A 396 -19.47 -16.55 -13.91
C GLN A 396 -18.96 -16.88 -15.32
N LEU A 397 -19.82 -17.51 -16.10
CA LEU A 397 -19.56 -17.94 -17.47
C LEU A 397 -20.45 -17.17 -18.44
N ARG A 398 -19.89 -16.85 -19.60
CA ARG A 398 -20.72 -16.46 -20.75
C ARG A 398 -21.47 -17.69 -21.26
N ASN A 399 -22.72 -17.49 -21.70
CA ASN A 399 -23.47 -18.55 -22.37
C ASN A 399 -22.73 -18.98 -23.65
N LYS A 400 -22.44 -20.27 -23.75
CA LYS A 400 -21.85 -20.85 -24.96
C LYS A 400 -22.88 -20.83 -26.09
N THR A 401 -22.45 -20.49 -27.29
CA THR A 401 -23.30 -20.60 -28.49
C THR A 401 -23.52 -22.07 -28.83
N LYS A 402 -24.70 -22.42 -29.36
CA LYS A 402 -25.06 -23.80 -29.71
C LYS A 402 -24.18 -24.38 -30.82
N LEU A 403 -23.77 -23.54 -31.77
CA LEU A 403 -22.85 -23.86 -32.86
C LEU A 403 -21.72 -22.84 -32.87
N ARG A 404 -20.49 -23.28 -33.17
CA ARG A 404 -19.35 -22.38 -33.39
C ARG A 404 -19.27 -22.07 -34.88
N VAL A 405 -19.40 -20.80 -35.23
CA VAL A 405 -19.13 -20.31 -36.58
C VAL A 405 -17.67 -19.88 -36.60
N PHE A 406 -16.85 -20.51 -37.43
CA PHE A 406 -15.46 -20.14 -37.62
C PHE A 406 -15.36 -19.22 -38.84
N GLN A 407 -14.99 -17.96 -38.58
CA GLN A 407 -14.66 -17.01 -39.64
C GLN A 407 -13.17 -17.16 -39.96
N MET A 408 -12.81 -17.21 -41.24
CA MET A 408 -11.41 -17.16 -41.66
C MET A 408 -10.83 -15.80 -41.24
N ILE A 409 -9.82 -15.81 -40.38
CA ILE A 409 -9.04 -14.64 -40.00
C ILE A 409 -7.71 -14.79 -40.75
N PRO A 410 -7.42 -13.96 -41.77
CA PRO A 410 -6.13 -14.02 -42.44
C PRO A 410 -5.02 -13.68 -41.43
N ASP A 411 -3.94 -14.46 -41.44
CA ASP A 411 -2.77 -14.23 -40.61
C ASP A 411 -2.20 -12.83 -40.93
N ALA A 412 -2.06 -12.00 -39.89
CA ALA A 412 -1.49 -10.65 -39.97
C ALA A 412 -0.03 -10.66 -39.52
#